data_AF-C6RH51-F1
#
_entry.id   AF-C6RH51-F1
#
_cell.length_a   1.000
_cell.length_b   1.000
_cell.length_c   1.000
_cell.angle_alpha   90.00
_cell.angle_beta   90.00
_cell.angle_gamma   90.00
#
_symmetry.space_group_name_H-M   'P 1'
#
loop_
_entity.id
_entity.type
_entity.pdbx_description
1 polymer ?
#
loop_
_entity_poly.entity_id
_entity_poly.type
_entity_poly.pdbx_seq_one_letter_code
_entity_poly.pdbx_strand_id
1 'polypeptide(L)'
;MQRLFLTFFGAGLSPKAPGTVGSIAGAVAAYEFLIFLPASTLFLVSICLFLYSIKIIDDYEAKTGIHDHGSIVIDEVAGVWLAISISGATAVQFALSVLFFRAFDILKPSVIGRIDKNVKGGLGVMGDDMLAGLFAGLLSAICYEAVTKIGLDYEWIKFELPFVK
;
A
#
# COMPACT_ATOMS: atom_id res chain seq x y z
N MET A 1 -5.73 -4.30 -21.48
CA MET A 1 -4.50 -4.01 -20.70
C MET A 1 -4.77 -3.14 -19.48
N GLN A 2 -5.43 -1.98 -19.62
CA GLN A 2 -5.71 -1.07 -18.49
C GLN A 2 -6.45 -1.73 -17.32
N ARG A 3 -7.53 -2.46 -17.59
CA ARG A 3 -8.28 -3.17 -16.53
C ARG A 3 -7.44 -4.20 -15.77
N LEU A 4 -6.55 -4.92 -16.46
CA LEU A 4 -5.67 -5.90 -15.81
C LEU A 4 -4.68 -5.22 -14.87
N PHE A 5 -4.15 -4.07 -15.28
CA PHE A 5 -3.26 -3.25 -14.47
C PHE A 5 -3.99 -2.66 -13.24
N LEU A 6 -5.11 -1.97 -13.47
CA LEU A 6 -5.88 -1.30 -12.42
C LEU A 6 -6.45 -2.28 -11.37
N THR A 7 -6.82 -3.49 -11.79
CA THR A 7 -7.33 -4.53 -10.89
C THR A 7 -6.22 -5.39 -10.26
N PHE A 8 -4.95 -5.05 -10.51
CA PHE A 8 -3.78 -5.83 -10.10
C PHE A 8 -3.92 -7.32 -10.44
N PHE A 9 -3.89 -7.63 -11.73
CA PHE A 9 -4.02 -8.99 -12.27
C PHE A 9 -5.33 -9.71 -11.90
N GLY A 10 -6.39 -8.94 -11.63
CA GLY A 10 -7.72 -9.46 -11.31
C GLY A 10 -8.02 -9.56 -9.81
N ALA A 11 -7.10 -9.19 -8.92
CA ALA A 11 -7.34 -9.12 -7.48
C ALA A 11 -8.55 -8.21 -7.14
N GLY A 12 -8.62 -7.04 -7.78
CA GLY A 12 -9.73 -6.09 -7.64
C GLY A 12 -11.06 -6.56 -8.23
N LEU A 13 -11.11 -7.73 -8.88
CA LEU A 13 -12.36 -8.35 -9.34
C LEU A 13 -12.98 -9.27 -8.29
N SER A 14 -12.39 -9.38 -7.09
CA SER A 14 -12.98 -10.15 -6.00
C SER A 14 -14.40 -9.69 -5.70
N PRO A 15 -15.38 -10.62 -5.58
CA PRO A 15 -16.77 -10.28 -5.28
C PRO A 15 -16.96 -9.74 -3.86
N LYS A 16 -15.99 -9.94 -2.97
CA LYS A 16 -16.02 -9.50 -1.57
C LYS A 16 -14.76 -8.74 -1.24
N ALA A 17 -14.93 -7.53 -0.69
CA ALA A 17 -13.85 -6.66 -0.25
C ALA A 17 -12.68 -6.61 -1.26
N PRO A 18 -12.92 -6.18 -2.52
CA PRO A 18 -11.88 -6.12 -3.55
C PRO A 18 -10.64 -5.40 -3.05
N GLY A 19 -10.83 -4.36 -2.24
CA GLY A 19 -9.73 -3.65 -1.65
C GLY A 19 -8.88 -4.43 -0.62
N THR A 20 -9.52 -5.25 0.20
CA THR A 20 -8.77 -6.14 1.09
C THR A 20 -7.97 -7.17 0.29
N VAL A 21 -8.55 -7.69 -0.80
CA VAL A 21 -7.86 -8.65 -1.68
C VAL A 21 -6.71 -7.97 -2.44
N GLY A 22 -6.91 -6.75 -2.93
CA GLY A 22 -5.89 -5.93 -3.58
C GLY A 22 -4.70 -5.67 -2.66
N SER A 23 -4.96 -5.23 -1.43
CA SER A 23 -3.93 -4.98 -0.41
C SER A 23 -3.15 -6.26 -0.03
N ILE A 24 -3.83 -7.40 0.12
CA ILE A 24 -3.17 -8.69 0.41
C ILE A 24 -2.33 -9.13 -0.79
N ALA A 25 -2.87 -9.04 -2.01
CA ALA A 25 -2.12 -9.37 -3.22
C ALA A 25 -0.90 -8.46 -3.38
N GLY A 26 -1.03 -7.17 -3.10
CA GLY A 26 0.06 -6.21 -3.04
C GLY A 26 1.11 -6.59 -2.01
N ALA A 27 0.71 -6.97 -0.80
CA ALA A 27 1.64 -7.45 0.23
C ALA A 27 2.40 -8.71 -0.21
N VAL A 28 1.70 -9.72 -0.75
CA VAL A 28 2.36 -10.95 -1.28
C VAL A 28 3.36 -10.60 -2.37
N ALA A 29 3.00 -9.73 -3.31
CA ALA A 29 3.90 -9.27 -4.35
C ALA A 29 5.11 -8.48 -3.80
N ALA A 30 4.91 -7.66 -2.76
CA ALA A 30 6.00 -6.97 -2.09
C ALA A 30 6.94 -7.95 -1.38
N TYR A 31 6.41 -8.98 -0.72
CA TYR A 31 7.20 -10.04 -0.10
C TYR A 31 8.09 -10.73 -1.13
N GLU A 32 7.52 -11.18 -2.25
CA GLU A 32 8.27 -11.80 -3.34
C GLU A 32 9.30 -10.86 -3.96
N PHE A 33 8.94 -9.59 -4.17
CA PHE A 33 9.84 -8.56 -4.70
C PHE A 33 11.07 -8.38 -3.82
N LEU A 34 10.86 -8.33 -2.50
CA LEU A 34 11.92 -8.09 -1.54
C LEU A 34 12.93 -9.24 -1.51
N ILE A 35 12.54 -10.48 -1.83
CA ILE A 35 13.46 -11.63 -1.99
C ILE A 35 14.64 -11.33 -2.92
N PHE A 36 14.42 -10.48 -3.93
CA PHE A 36 15.40 -10.21 -4.97
C PHE A 36 15.95 -8.79 -4.94
N LEU A 37 15.19 -7.82 -4.39
CA LEU A 37 15.49 -6.40 -4.49
C LEU A 37 15.32 -5.69 -3.13
N PRO A 38 16.12 -4.64 -2.85
CA PRO A 38 16.06 -3.95 -1.57
C PRO A 38 14.78 -3.12 -1.42
N ALA A 39 14.44 -2.80 -0.17
CA ALA A 39 13.27 -1.97 0.17
C ALA A 39 13.31 -0.57 -0.48
N SER A 40 14.50 0.00 -0.71
CA SER A 40 14.65 1.28 -1.42
C SER A 40 14.17 1.20 -2.88
N THR A 41 14.33 0.05 -3.53
CA THR A 41 13.77 -0.18 -4.87
C THR A 41 12.25 -0.34 -4.80
N LEU A 42 11.73 -1.05 -3.80
CA LEU A 42 10.28 -1.16 -3.59
C LEU A 42 9.63 0.23 -3.38
N PHE A 43 10.27 1.08 -2.58
CA PHE A 43 9.87 2.48 -2.38
C PHE A 43 9.79 3.22 -3.73
N LEU A 44 10.86 3.16 -4.53
CA LEU A 44 10.89 3.83 -5.83
C LEU A 44 9.81 3.30 -6.77
N VAL A 45 9.59 1.98 -6.79
CA VAL A 45 8.54 1.38 -7.63
C VAL A 45 7.15 1.80 -7.17
N SER A 46 6.89 1.92 -5.87
CA SER A 46 5.64 2.47 -5.35
C SER A 46 5.41 3.91 -5.85
N ILE A 47 6.43 4.77 -5.81
CA ILE A 47 6.34 6.14 -6.34
C ILE A 47 6.11 6.13 -7.87
N CYS A 48 6.79 5.25 -8.62
CA CYS A 48 6.55 5.11 -10.05
C CYS A 48 5.14 4.62 -10.37
N LEU A 49 4.62 3.66 -9.60
CA LEU A 49 3.25 3.16 -9.72
C LEU A 49 2.24 4.28 -9.42
N PHE A 50 2.46 5.08 -8.39
CA PHE A 50 1.68 6.27 -8.09
C PHE A 50 1.58 7.20 -9.30
N LEU A 51 2.73 7.68 -9.80
CA LEU A 51 2.78 8.65 -10.89
C LEU A 51 2.18 8.10 -12.19
N TYR A 52 2.46 6.83 -12.51
CA TYR A 52 1.95 6.21 -13.72
C TYR A 52 0.43 5.98 -13.65
N SER A 53 -0.08 5.54 -12.50
CA SER A 53 -1.49 5.16 -12.35
C SER A 53 -2.43 6.35 -12.42
N ILE A 54 -2.01 7.56 -12.01
CA ILE A 54 -2.82 8.78 -12.12
C ILE A 54 -3.38 8.93 -13.55
N LYS A 55 -2.48 8.90 -14.55
CA LYS A 55 -2.88 9.04 -15.96
C LYS A 55 -3.72 7.88 -16.46
N ILE A 56 -3.45 6.67 -15.98
CA ILE A 56 -4.19 5.46 -16.40
C ILE A 56 -5.61 5.46 -15.83
N ILE A 57 -5.78 5.92 -14.59
CA ILE A 57 -7.09 6.08 -13.94
C ILE A 57 -7.88 7.17 -14.66
N ASP A 58 -7.29 8.35 -14.88
CA ASP A 58 -7.96 9.45 -15.60
C ASP A 58 -8.47 9.02 -16.99
N ASP A 59 -7.63 8.31 -17.75
CA ASP A 59 -8.02 7.79 -19.08
C ASP A 59 -9.09 6.69 -18.98
N TYR A 60 -9.07 5.86 -17.93
CA TYR A 60 -10.08 4.84 -17.69
C TYR A 60 -11.43 5.44 -17.31
N GLU A 61 -11.45 6.43 -16.42
CA GLU A 61 -12.66 7.15 -16.04
C GLU A 61 -13.26 7.90 -17.24
N ALA A 62 -12.43 8.58 -18.03
CA ALA A 62 -12.88 9.29 -19.23
C ALA A 62 -13.53 8.36 -20.27
N LYS A 63 -13.00 7.13 -20.42
CA LYS A 63 -13.54 6.14 -21.37
C LYS A 63 -14.81 5.45 -20.90
N THR A 64 -14.91 5.18 -19.60
CA THR A 64 -16.02 4.41 -19.03
C THR A 64 -17.15 5.29 -18.50
N GLY A 65 -16.86 6.56 -18.20
CA GLY A 65 -17.77 7.46 -17.49
C GLY A 65 -18.00 7.07 -16.03
N ILE A 66 -17.28 6.06 -15.52
CA ILE A 66 -17.38 5.60 -14.14
C ILE A 66 -16.22 6.19 -13.36
N HIS A 67 -16.54 7.04 -12.40
CA HIS A 67 -15.57 7.57 -11.46
C HIS A 67 -15.32 6.59 -10.32
N ASP A 68 -14.06 6.45 -9.91
CA ASP A 68 -13.62 5.68 -8.76
C ASP A 68 -14.27 4.28 -8.68
N HIS A 69 -14.05 3.50 -9.74
CA HIS A 69 -14.59 2.16 -9.79
C HIS A 69 -13.91 1.30 -8.73
N GLY A 70 -14.65 0.77 -7.75
CA GLY A 70 -14.11 -0.03 -6.63
C GLY A 70 -13.43 -1.35 -6.97
N SER A 71 -13.11 -1.60 -8.25
CA SER A 71 -12.19 -2.67 -8.67
C SER A 71 -10.78 -2.16 -8.97
N ILE A 72 -10.58 -0.84 -8.97
CA ILE A 72 -9.26 -0.22 -8.99
C ILE A 72 -8.68 -0.50 -7.60
N VAL A 73 -7.56 -1.22 -7.58
CA VAL A 73 -6.84 -1.61 -6.35
C VAL A 73 -5.33 -1.36 -6.49
N ILE A 74 -4.93 -0.66 -7.55
CA ILE A 74 -3.52 -0.35 -7.81
C ILE A 74 -3.00 0.77 -6.90
N ASP A 75 -3.89 1.65 -6.47
CA ASP A 75 -3.77 2.59 -5.35
C ASP A 75 -3.37 1.86 -4.06
N GLU A 76 -4.11 0.80 -3.74
CA GLU A 76 -3.85 0.03 -2.51
C GLU A 76 -2.51 -0.71 -2.55
N VAL A 77 -2.18 -1.29 -3.71
CA VAL A 77 -0.89 -1.95 -3.93
C VAL A 77 0.24 -0.95 -3.75
N ALA A 78 0.13 0.25 -4.36
CA ALA A 78 1.13 1.30 -4.21
C ALA A 78 1.27 1.76 -2.76
N GLY A 79 0.15 1.96 -2.04
CA GLY A 79 0.12 2.35 -0.64
C GLY A 79 0.74 1.30 0.30
N VAL A 80 0.40 0.01 0.14
CA VAL A 80 1.00 -1.09 0.90
C VAL A 80 2.51 -1.19 0.64
N TRP A 81 2.94 -1.07 -0.62
CA TRP A 81 4.36 -1.12 -0.98
C TRP A 81 5.13 0.03 -0.34
N LEU A 82 4.54 1.23 -0.32
CA LEU A 82 5.11 2.38 0.36
C LEU A 82 5.26 2.11 1.87
N ALA A 83 4.20 1.64 2.52
CA ALA A 83 4.22 1.35 3.95
C ALA A 83 5.31 0.34 4.33
N ILE A 84 5.37 -0.79 3.63
CA ILE A 84 6.37 -1.84 3.86
C ILE A 84 7.78 -1.31 3.62
N SER A 85 7.99 -0.54 2.55
CA SER A 85 9.31 0.00 2.21
C SER A 85 9.86 0.99 3.24
N ILE A 86 8.97 1.70 3.95
CA ILE A 86 9.34 2.65 5.02
C ILE A 86 9.54 1.94 6.35
N SER A 87 8.66 0.98 6.69
CA SER A 87 8.61 0.44 8.05
C SER A 87 9.84 -0.38 8.42
N GLY A 88 10.43 -1.12 7.49
CA GLY A 88 11.49 -2.08 7.78
C GLY A 88 11.04 -3.53 7.53
N ALA A 89 11.94 -4.47 7.83
CA ALA A 89 11.93 -5.77 7.17
C ALA A 89 11.81 -6.99 8.10
N THR A 90 11.37 -6.78 9.33
CA THR A 90 10.92 -7.89 10.19
C THR A 90 9.50 -8.33 9.81
N ALA A 91 9.14 -9.58 10.14
CA ALA A 91 7.79 -10.08 9.93
C ALA A 91 6.73 -9.25 10.69
N VAL A 92 7.08 -8.73 11.87
CA VAL A 92 6.19 -7.87 12.66
C VAL A 92 5.97 -6.53 11.96
N GLN A 93 7.03 -5.86 11.49
CA GLN A 93 6.91 -4.61 10.75
C GLN A 93 6.12 -4.78 9.46
N PHE A 94 6.33 -5.89 8.74
CA PHE A 94 5.58 -6.21 7.54
C PHE A 94 4.07 -6.35 7.84
N ALA A 95 3.70 -7.13 8.86
CA ALA A 95 2.31 -7.31 9.26
C ALA A 95 1.67 -6.01 9.77
N LEU A 96 2.39 -5.23 10.58
CA LEU A 96 1.93 -3.93 11.08
C LEU A 96 1.73 -2.91 9.94
N SER A 97 2.62 -2.90 8.94
CA SER A 97 2.48 -2.02 7.77
C SER A 97 1.17 -2.28 7.03
N VAL A 98 0.85 -3.55 6.75
CA VAL A 98 -0.40 -3.93 6.08
C VAL A 98 -1.62 -3.59 6.94
N LEU A 99 -1.56 -3.87 8.25
CA LEU A 99 -2.67 -3.62 9.17
C LEU A 99 -2.96 -2.13 9.35
N PHE A 100 -1.93 -1.32 9.59
CA PHE A 100 -2.09 0.13 9.72
C PHE A 100 -2.48 0.79 8.41
N PHE A 101 -1.96 0.31 7.29
CA PHE A 101 -2.38 0.78 5.97
C PHE A 101 -3.89 0.59 5.79
N ARG A 102 -4.41 -0.61 6.02
CA ARG A 102 -5.87 -0.87 5.92
C ARG A 102 -6.67 -0.03 6.90
N ALA A 103 -6.17 0.17 8.12
CA ALA A 103 -6.85 1.03 9.09
C ALA A 103 -6.95 2.47 8.58
N PHE A 104 -5.87 3.02 8.01
CA PHE A 104 -5.85 4.39 7.51
C PHE A 104 -6.59 4.59 6.20
N ASP A 105 -6.54 3.63 5.28
CA ASP A 105 -7.33 3.64 4.05
C ASP A 105 -8.84 3.57 4.34
N ILE A 106 -9.28 2.70 5.27
CA ILE A 106 -10.70 2.58 5.59
C ILE A 106 -11.22 3.79 6.40
N LEU A 107 -10.44 4.25 7.39
CA LEU A 107 -10.87 5.33 8.30
C LEU A 107 -10.68 6.73 7.70
N LYS A 108 -9.77 6.88 6.73
CA LYS A 108 -9.36 8.15 6.09
C LYS A 108 -9.23 9.33 7.06
N PRO A 109 -8.42 9.22 8.14
CA PRO A 109 -8.34 10.26 9.15
C PRO A 109 -7.71 11.55 8.60
N SER A 110 -8.21 12.70 9.09
CA SER A 110 -7.60 14.02 8.90
C SER A 110 -7.29 14.37 7.44
N VAL A 111 -6.01 14.43 7.06
CA VAL A 111 -5.55 14.86 5.73
C VAL A 111 -5.90 13.83 4.65
N ILE A 112 -5.89 12.53 4.98
CA ILE A 112 -6.24 11.45 4.04
C ILE A 112 -7.66 11.68 3.51
N GLY A 113 -8.62 11.83 4.43
CA GLY A 113 -10.03 12.10 4.07
C GLY A 113 -10.26 13.49 3.45
N ARG A 114 -9.34 14.44 3.59
CA ARG A 114 -9.43 15.73 2.86
C ARG A 114 -8.99 15.58 1.41
N ILE A 115 -7.98 14.75 1.13
CA ILE A 115 -7.53 14.48 -0.24
C ILE A 115 -8.61 13.70 -0.98
N ASP A 116 -9.08 12.59 -0.42
CA ASP A 116 -10.20 11.78 -0.94
C ASP A 116 -11.43 12.63 -1.34
N LYS A 117 -11.82 13.58 -0.48
CA LYS A 117 -13.01 14.42 -0.74
C LYS A 117 -12.79 15.51 -1.77
N ASN A 118 -11.64 16.19 -1.72
CA ASN A 118 -11.45 17.46 -2.44
C ASN A 118 -10.63 17.32 -3.72
N VAL A 119 -9.80 16.29 -3.85
CA VAL A 119 -9.00 16.02 -5.04
C VAL A 119 -9.74 15.00 -5.90
N LYS A 120 -9.82 15.24 -7.21
CA LYS A 120 -10.58 14.40 -8.16
C LYS A 120 -9.66 13.74 -9.17
N GLY A 121 -10.19 12.71 -9.85
CA GLY A 121 -9.47 11.90 -10.81
C GLY A 121 -8.42 11.00 -10.15
N GLY A 122 -7.51 10.48 -10.95
CA GLY A 122 -6.48 9.54 -10.53
C GLY A 122 -5.54 10.07 -9.45
N LEU A 123 -5.37 11.39 -9.34
CA LEU A 123 -4.60 11.99 -8.23
C LEU A 123 -5.33 11.87 -6.89
N GLY A 124 -6.66 11.98 -6.88
CA GLY A 124 -7.47 11.78 -5.69
C GLY A 124 -7.41 10.33 -5.24
N VAL A 125 -7.72 9.42 -6.16
CA VAL A 125 -7.76 7.95 -5.96
C VAL A 125 -6.41 7.39 -5.51
N MET A 126 -5.30 7.81 -6.13
CA MET A 126 -3.99 7.32 -5.71
C MET A 126 -3.44 8.07 -4.49
N GLY A 127 -3.87 9.30 -4.26
CA GLY A 127 -3.23 10.23 -3.33
C GLY A 127 -3.55 9.95 -1.87
N ASP A 128 -4.79 9.58 -1.57
CA ASP A 128 -5.21 9.22 -0.21
C ASP A 128 -4.61 7.89 0.25
N ASP A 129 -4.56 6.87 -0.61
CA ASP A 129 -3.87 5.60 -0.34
C ASP A 129 -2.36 5.76 -0.15
N MET A 130 -1.70 6.62 -0.94
CA MET A 130 -0.28 6.93 -0.73
C MET A 130 -0.03 7.64 0.60
N LEU A 131 -0.93 8.54 1.02
CA LEU A 131 -0.84 9.14 2.35
C LEU A 131 -1.10 8.12 3.45
N ALA A 132 -2.08 7.23 3.28
CA ALA A 132 -2.32 6.12 4.20
C ALA A 132 -1.07 5.24 4.33
N GLY A 133 -0.43 4.89 3.22
CA GLY A 133 0.82 4.13 3.16
C GLY A 133 1.98 4.81 3.88
N LEU A 134 2.15 6.12 3.66
CA LEU A 134 3.19 6.92 4.34
C LEU A 134 3.01 6.89 5.85
N PHE A 135 1.81 7.20 6.36
CA PHE A 135 1.55 7.20 7.79
C PHE A 135 1.62 5.80 8.40
N ALA A 136 1.15 4.78 7.67
CA ALA A 136 1.21 3.39 8.11
C ALA A 136 2.65 2.89 8.28
N GLY A 137 3.52 3.17 7.30
CA GLY A 137 4.93 2.79 7.36
C GLY A 137 5.66 3.47 8.51
N LEU A 138 5.45 4.78 8.71
CA LEU A 138 6.03 5.52 9.83
C LEU A 138 5.53 5.00 11.19
N LEU A 139 4.22 4.79 11.34
CA LEU A 139 3.65 4.30 12.58
C LEU A 139 4.14 2.88 12.90
N SER A 140 4.22 2.01 11.90
CA SER A 140 4.76 0.66 12.04
C SER A 140 6.22 0.68 12.52
N ALA A 141 7.07 1.52 11.92
CA ALA A 141 8.46 1.71 12.38
C ALA A 141 8.54 2.22 13.83
N ILE A 142 7.72 3.22 14.19
CA ILE A 142 7.69 3.79 15.54
C ILE A 142 7.24 2.75 16.57
N CYS A 143 6.18 1.99 16.27
CA CYS A 143 5.69 0.94 17.15
C CYS A 143 6.74 -0.14 17.37
N TYR A 144 7.41 -0.59 16.31
CA TYR A 144 8.50 -1.55 16.40
C TYR A 144 9.64 -1.05 17.30
N GLU A 145 10.13 0.17 17.04
CA GLU A 145 11.21 0.79 17.81
C GLU A 145 10.83 1.03 19.29
N ALA A 146 9.57 1.38 19.56
CA ALA A 146 9.08 1.53 20.92
C ALA A 146 9.08 0.19 21.67
N VAL A 147 8.59 -0.88 21.02
CA VAL A 147 8.53 -2.24 21.59
C VAL A 147 9.93 -2.78 21.89
N THR A 148 10.90 -2.60 20.98
CA THR A 148 12.28 -3.06 21.21
C THR A 148 12.97 -2.26 22.31
N LYS A 149 12.72 -0.94 22.42
CA LYS A 149 13.29 -0.10 23.49
C LYS A 149 12.79 -0.42 24.90
N ILE A 150 11.56 -0.90 25.05
CA ILE A 150 11.01 -1.28 26.36
C ILE A 150 11.40 -2.71 26.78
N GLY A 151 12.31 -3.36 26.05
CA GLY A 151 12.84 -4.68 26.38
C GLY A 151 11.94 -5.85 25.95
N LEU A 152 10.97 -5.61 25.07
CA LEU A 152 10.19 -6.68 24.43
C LEU A 152 10.87 -7.08 23.12
N ASP A 153 12.03 -7.70 23.25
CA ASP A 153 12.96 -7.93 22.14
C ASP A 153 13.08 -9.42 21.77
N TYR A 154 11.94 -10.12 21.89
CA TYR A 154 11.79 -11.55 21.60
C TYR A 154 12.22 -11.92 20.18
N GLU A 155 12.71 -13.15 20.01
CA GLU A 155 13.15 -13.70 18.71
C GLU A 155 12.12 -13.53 17.59
N TRP A 156 10.83 -13.72 17.89
CA TRP A 156 9.76 -13.59 16.89
C TRP A 156 9.50 -12.12 16.48
N ILE A 157 9.85 -11.14 17.32
CA ILE A 157 9.76 -9.71 17.00
C ILE A 157 10.90 -9.33 16.06
N LYS A 158 12.11 -9.79 16.38
CA LYS A 158 13.32 -9.56 15.58
C LYS A 158 13.45 -10.48 14.38
N PHE A 159 12.46 -11.34 14.10
CA PHE A 159 12.51 -12.25 12.96
C PHE A 159 12.56 -11.44 11.67
N GLU A 160 13.78 -11.28 11.16
CA GLU A 160 14.05 -10.67 9.87
C GLU A 160 13.51 -11.59 8.78
N LEU A 161 12.79 -11.00 7.84
CA LEU A 161 12.35 -11.74 6.68
C LEU A 161 13.58 -12.18 5.87
N PRO A 162 13.55 -13.36 5.24
CA PRO A 162 14.72 -14.04 4.64
C PRO A 162 15.38 -13.29 3.47
N PHE A 163 14.87 -12.10 3.18
CA PHE A 163 15.23 -11.26 2.07
C PHE A 163 15.94 -9.97 2.46
N VAL A 164 16.12 -9.76 3.77
CA VAL A 164 17.06 -8.77 4.29
C VAL A 164 18.46 -9.36 4.15
N LYS A 165 19.26 -8.81 3.24
CA LYS A 165 20.69 -9.09 3.13
C LYS A 165 21.47 -7.82 3.37
#